data_AF-A0A9E3WS89-F1
#
_entry.id   AF-A0A9E3WS89-F1
#
_cell.length_a   1.000
_cell.length_b   1.000
_cell.length_c   1.000
_cell.angle_alpha   90.00
_cell.angle_beta   90.00
_cell.angle_gamma   90.00
#
_symmetry.space_group_name_H-M   'P 1'
#
loop_
_entity.id
_entity.type
_entity.pdbx_description
1 polymer ?
#
loop_
_entity_poly.entity_id
_entity_poly.type
_entity_poly.pdbx_seq_one_letter_code
_entity_poly.pdbx_strand_id
1 'polypeptide(L)' 'TDLERRLRRQFETFQAAHAQRDDLEVRIRSDRSVPYARVEPILLACARAGVWNVTFAVYRRDGG' A
#
# COMPACT_ATOMS: atom_id res chain seq x y z
N THR A 1 -3.67 -13.90 7.36
CA THR A 1 -4.81 -13.30 8.11
C THR A 1 -5.89 -12.80 7.15
N ASP A 2 -7.08 -12.43 7.64
CA ASP A 2 -8.15 -11.85 6.80
C ASP A 2 -7.71 -10.54 6.11
N LEU A 3 -6.94 -9.72 6.83
CA LEU A 3 -6.34 -8.48 6.32
C LEU A 3 -5.47 -8.73 5.09
N GLU A 4 -4.57 -9.71 5.12
CA GLU A 4 -3.73 -10.04 3.98
C GLU A 4 -4.53 -10.48 2.76
N ARG A 5 -5.62 -11.24 2.95
CA ARG A 5 -6.50 -11.65 1.84
C ARG A 5 -7.24 -10.45 1.24
N ARG A 6 -7.68 -9.51 2.06
CA ARG A 6 -8.35 -8.27 1.62
C ARG A 6 -7.39 -7.37 0.85
N LEU A 7 -6.19 -7.15 1.39
CA LEU A 7 -5.14 -6.36 0.74
C LEU A 7 -4.78 -6.95 -0.62
N ARG A 8 -4.54 -8.26 -0.69
CA ARG A 8 -4.23 -8.93 -1.95
C ARG A 8 -5.30 -8.71 -3.01
N ARG A 9 -6.58 -8.93 -2.68
CA ARG A 9 -7.68 -8.73 -3.65
C ARG A 9 -7.76 -7.29 -4.14
N GLN A 10 -7.59 -6.31 -3.25
CA GLN A 10 -7.54 -4.91 -3.66
C GLN A 10 -6.38 -4.67 -4.64
N PHE A 11 -5.18 -5.15 -4.34
CA PHE A 11 -4.03 -4.99 -5.23
C PHE A 11 -4.22 -5.67 -6.58
N GLU A 12 -4.74 -6.90 -6.62
CA GLU A 12 -5.06 -7.62 -7.88
C GLU A 12 -6.09 -6.84 -8.71
N THR A 13 -7.12 -6.27 -8.07
CA THR A 13 -8.14 -5.44 -8.76
C THR A 13 -7.53 -4.17 -9.34
N PHE A 14 -6.69 -3.48 -8.56
CA PHE A 14 -6.00 -2.27 -9.04
C PHE A 14 -5.02 -2.60 -10.16
N GLN A 15 -4.24 -3.67 -10.04
CA GLN A 15 -3.35 -4.09 -11.12
C GLN A 15 -4.10 -4.47 -12.38
N ALA A 16 -5.20 -5.22 -12.30
CA ALA A 16 -6.00 -5.54 -13.48
C ALA A 16 -6.52 -4.26 -14.18
N ALA A 17 -6.93 -3.25 -13.41
CA ALA A 17 -7.32 -1.95 -13.94
C ALA A 17 -6.13 -1.15 -14.55
N HIS A 18 -4.92 -1.42 -14.10
CA HIS A 18 -3.68 -0.73 -14.50
C HIS A 18 -2.69 -1.65 -15.24
N ALA A 19 -3.13 -2.79 -15.78
CA ALA A 19 -2.25 -3.85 -16.29
C ALA A 19 -1.42 -3.46 -17.53
N GLN A 20 -1.73 -2.31 -18.13
CA GLN A 20 -1.01 -1.73 -19.28
C GLN A 20 -0.11 -0.56 -18.88
N ARG A 21 0.02 -0.30 -17.58
CA ARG A 21 0.67 0.87 -17.01
C ARG A 21 1.82 0.42 -16.11
N ASP A 22 3.02 0.43 -16.68
CA ASP A 22 4.28 0.25 -15.93
C ASP A 22 4.51 1.37 -14.87
N ASP A 23 3.60 2.36 -14.79
CA ASP A 23 3.70 3.54 -13.95
C ASP A 23 2.85 3.49 -12.66
N LEU A 24 2.30 2.33 -12.29
CA LEU A 24 1.47 2.21 -11.08
C LEU A 24 2.24 2.63 -9.81
N GLU A 25 1.92 3.81 -9.29
CA GLU A 25 2.41 4.33 -8.00
C GLU A 25 1.44 3.95 -6.87
N VAL A 26 1.96 3.34 -5.80
CA VAL A 26 1.23 3.14 -4.55
C VAL A 26 1.77 4.07 -3.48
N ARG A 27 0.90 4.96 -2.97
CA ARG A 27 1.26 5.88 -1.88
C ARG A 27 0.56 5.52 -0.58
N ILE A 28 1.33 4.99 0.35
CA ILE A 28 0.85 4.63 1.69
C ILE A 28 0.95 5.88 2.57
N ARG A 29 -0.20 6.39 3.04
CA ARG A 29 -0.26 7.56 3.92
C ARG A 29 -0.61 7.14 5.34
N SER A 30 0.15 7.63 6.31
CA SER A 30 -0.10 7.36 7.72
C SER A 30 0.40 8.50 8.61
N ASP A 31 -0.11 8.59 9.83
CA ASP A 31 0.50 9.46 10.83
C ASP A 31 1.65 8.77 11.57
N ARG A 32 2.52 9.55 12.22
CA ARG A 32 3.74 9.04 12.88
C ARG A 32 3.48 8.07 14.04
N SER A 33 2.26 8.00 14.58
CA SER A 33 1.94 7.11 15.69
C SER A 33 1.70 5.67 15.25
N VAL A 34 1.53 5.43 13.94
CA VAL A 34 1.26 4.10 13.41
C VAL A 34 2.55 3.26 13.40
N PRO A 35 2.58 2.12 14.11
CA PRO A 35 3.75 1.25 14.12
C PRO A 35 4.03 0.65 12.75
N TYR A 36 5.31 0.47 12.42
CA TYR A 36 5.73 -0.14 11.16
C TYR A 36 5.10 -1.52 10.91
N ALA A 37 4.90 -2.33 11.95
CA ALA A 37 4.24 -3.64 11.86
C ALA A 37 2.82 -3.60 11.25
N ARG A 38 2.17 -2.44 11.24
CA ARG A 38 0.87 -2.22 10.57
C ARG A 38 1.02 -1.89 9.08
N VAL A 39 2.16 -1.35 8.68
CA VAL A 39 2.49 -0.91 7.32
C VAL A 39 3.19 -2.02 6.54
N GLU A 40 4.05 -2.79 7.20
CA GLU A 40 4.84 -3.88 6.62
C GLU A 40 4.01 -4.86 5.76
N PRO A 41 2.81 -5.33 6.18
CA PRO A 41 2.02 -6.24 5.35
C PRO A 41 1.55 -5.62 4.02
N ILE A 42 1.38 -4.30 3.99
CA ILE A 42 0.98 -3.55 2.79
C ILE A 42 2.15 -3.48 1.82
N LEU A 43 3.36 -3.19 2.33
CA LEU A 43 4.59 -3.18 1.54
C LEU A 43 4.87 -4.56 0.92
N LEU A 44 4.75 -5.63 1.73
CA LEU A 44 4.90 -7.00 1.25
C LEU A 44 3.86 -7.37 0.19
N ALA A 45 2.61 -6.92 0.34
CA ALA A 45 1.58 -7.14 -0.66
C ALA A 45 1.91 -6.45 -2.00
N CYS A 46 2.42 -5.22 -1.97
CA CYS A 46 2.87 -4.51 -3.18
C CYS A 46 4.00 -5.27 -3.89
N ALA A 47 5.03 -5.68 -3.15
CA ALA A 47 6.16 -6.42 -3.69
C ALA A 47 5.74 -7.76 -4.31
N ARG A 48 4.84 -8.50 -3.65
CA ARG A 48 4.30 -9.78 -4.16
C ARG A 48 3.45 -9.60 -5.42
N ALA A 49 2.80 -8.45 -5.56
CA ALA A 49 2.04 -8.13 -6.75
C ALA A 49 2.96 -7.63 -7.90
N GLY A 50 4.23 -7.28 -7.63
CA GLY A 50 5.12 -6.69 -8.64
C GLY A 50 4.97 -5.18 -8.77
N VAL A 51 4.39 -4.51 -7.77
CA VAL A 51 4.38 -3.04 -7.69
C VAL A 51 5.66 -2.57 -7.00
N TRP A 52 6.57 -1.95 -7.76
CA TRP A 52 7.85 -1.48 -7.23
C TRP A 52 7.87 0.03 -6.93
N ASN A 53 6.99 0.82 -7.54
CA ASN A 53 6.84 2.24 -7.26
C ASN A 53 5.94 2.46 -6.03
N VAL A 54 6.51 2.28 -4.83
CA VAL A 54 5.78 2.39 -3.56
C VAL A 54 6.42 3.46 -2.68
N THR A 55 5.62 4.44 -2.23
CA THR A 55 6.07 5.54 -1.36
C THR A 55 5.31 5.53 -0.03
N PHE A 56 6.04 5.62 1.09
CA PHE A 56 5.46 5.83 2.42
C PHE A 56 5.52 7.32 2.80
N ALA A 57 4.36 7.97 2.91
CA ALA A 57 4.22 9.39 3.18
C ALA A 57 3.59 9.64 4.56
N VAL A 58 4.37 10.18 5.48
CA VAL A 58 3.89 10.52 6.82
C VAL A 58 3.21 11.88 6.81
N TYR A 59 1.96 11.96 7.26
CA TYR A 59 1.29 13.24 7.49
C TYR A 59 1.27 13.57 8.99
N ARG A 60 1.36 14.87 9.30
CA ARG A 60 1.04 15.35 10.63
C ARG A 60 -0.49 15.36 10.73
N ARG A 61 -1.05 14.70 11.73
CA ARG A 61 -2.45 14.94 12.08
C ARG A 61 -2.47 16.36 12.59
N ASP A 62 -2.94 17.31 11.78
CA ASP A 62 -3.08 18.68 12.25
C ASP A 62 -3.95 18.63 13.51
N GLY A 63 -3.37 19.09 14.61
CA GLY A 63 -4.04 19.08 15.89
C GLY A 63 -5.04 20.22 15.88
N GLY A 64 -6.34 19.88 15.96
CA GLY A 64 -7.41 20.76 16.44
C GLY A 64 -7.69 21.99 15.60
#